data_AF-A0A3D5PHI4-F1
#
_entry.id   AF-A0A3D5PHI4-F1
#
_cell.length_a   1.000
_cell.length_b   1.000
_cell.length_c   1.000
_cell.angle_alpha   90.00
_cell.angle_beta   90.00
_cell.angle_gamma   90.00
#
_symmetry.space_group_name_H-M   'P 1'
#
loop_
_entity.id
_entity.type
_entity.pdbx_description
1 polymer ?
#
loop_
_entity_poly.entity_id
_entity_poly.type
_entity_poly.pdbx_seq_one_letter_code
_entity_poly.pdbx_strand_id
1 'polypeptide(L)' 'METKEVLGGYYLLECADLDDAIKTGAMIPTAKFGRIEVRPVVVWDN' A
#
# COMPACT_ATOMS: atom_id res chain seq x y z
N MET A 1 20.76 15.66 -0.11
CA MET A 1 19.50 15.22 0.49
C MET A 1 19.40 13.71 0.25
N GLU A 2 19.98 12.93 1.17
CA GLU A 2 19.58 11.52 1.41
C GLU A 2 18.23 11.57 2.15
N THR A 3 17.23 10.73 1.94
CA THR A 3 17.09 9.46 1.22
C THR A 3 15.98 9.57 0.17
N LYS A 4 16.14 8.78 -0.91
CA LYS A 4 15.16 8.53 -1.98
C LYS A 4 13.84 8.04 -1.36
N GLU A 5 12.73 8.58 -1.83
CA GLU A 5 11.35 8.24 -1.45
C GLU A 5 10.85 8.88 -0.15
N VAL A 6 10.19 10.04 -0.30
CA VAL A 6 9.32 10.60 0.74
C VAL A 6 8.08 9.71 0.82
N LEU A 7 7.74 9.24 2.01
CA LEU A 7 6.53 8.46 2.25
C LEU A 7 5.31 9.37 1.99
N GLY A 8 4.75 9.28 0.78
CA GLY A 8 3.71 10.19 0.27
C GLY A 8 2.33 10.01 0.90
N GLY A 9 2.22 9.16 1.92
CA GLY A 9 0.97 8.75 2.57
C GLY A 9 0.83 7.22 2.61
N TYR A 10 -0.20 6.74 3.28
CA TYR A 10 -0.60 5.33 3.29
C TYR A 10 -2.11 5.22 3.17
N TYR A 11 -2.58 4.08 2.67
CA TYR A 11 -3.99 3.70 2.64
C TYR A 11 -4.18 2.44 3.48
N LEU A 12 -5.30 2.37 4.21
CA LEU A 12 -5.76 1.14 4.83
C LEU A 12 -7.00 0.68 4.07
N LEU A 13 -6.97 -0.56 3.59
CA LEU A 13 -8.00 -1.12 2.72
C LEU A 13 -8.42 -2.48 3.28
N GLU A 14 -9.71 -2.76 3.23
CA GLU A 14 -10.23 -4.12 3.41
C GLU A 14 -10.25 -4.80 2.04
N CYS A 15 -9.55 -5.93 1.93
CA CYS A 15 -9.45 -6.71 0.71
C CYS A 15 -9.74 -8.18 1.03
N ALA A 16 -10.23 -8.93 0.04
CA ALA A 16 -10.55 -10.34 0.23
C ALA A 16 -9.29 -11.17 0.54
N ASP A 17 -8.19 -10.86 -0.14
CA ASP A 17 -6.88 -11.50 0.02
C ASP A 17 -5.74 -10.57 -0.45
N LEU A 18 -4.51 -11.08 -0.44
CA LEU A 18 -3.33 -10.33 -0.85
C LEU A 18 -3.33 -9.99 -2.34
N ASP A 19 -3.85 -10.87 -3.20
CA ASP A 19 -3.88 -10.64 -4.64
C ASP A 19 -4.88 -9.52 -5.00
N ASP A 20 -6.01 -9.48 -4.31
CA ASP A 20 -6.99 -8.40 -4.39
C ASP A 20 -6.41 -7.06 -3.90
N ALA A 21 -5.65 -7.08 -2.80
CA ALA A 21 -4.94 -5.91 -2.31
C ALA A 21 -3.89 -5.39 -3.31
N ILE A 22 -3.15 -6.27 -3.97
CA ILE A 22 -2.16 -5.91 -5.01
C ILE A 22 -2.86 -5.29 -6.23
N LYS A 23 -3.95 -5.91 -6.72
CA LYS A 23 -4.74 -5.38 -7.83
C LYS A 23 -5.29 -4.01 -7.51
N THR A 24 -5.83 -3.83 -6.31
CA THR A 24 -6.35 -2.54 -5.84
C THR A 24 -5.24 -1.50 -5.74
N GLY A 25 -4.08 -1.86 -5.19
CA GLY A 25 -2.89 -1.00 -5.13
C GLY A 25 -2.43 -0.52 -6.51
N ALA A 26 -2.47 -1.40 -7.52
CA ALA A 26 -2.11 -1.04 -8.90
C ALA A 26 -3.06 -0.02 -9.55
N MET A 27 -4.28 0.13 -9.04
CA MET A 27 -5.27 1.10 -9.51
C MET A 27 -5.09 2.50 -8.89
N ILE A 28 -4.29 2.65 -7.83
CA ILE A 28 -4.06 3.94 -7.17
C ILE A 28 -3.29 4.85 -8.15
N PRO A 29 -3.75 6.09 -8.41
CA PRO A 29 -3.12 6.97 -9.41
C PRO A 29 -1.62 7.20 -9.23
N THR A 30 -1.15 7.22 -7.98
CA THR A 30 0.27 7.41 -7.63
C THR A 30 1.16 6.22 -8.01
N ALA A 31 0.58 5.03 -8.24
CA ALA A 31 1.31 3.86 -8.73
C ALA A 31 2.01 4.13 -10.08
N LYS A 32 1.46 5.06 -10.88
CA LYS A 32 2.06 5.48 -12.16
C LYS A 32 3.36 6.29 -12.01
N PHE A 33 3.58 6.90 -10.84
CA PHE A 33 4.67 7.86 -10.61
C PHE A 33 5.68 7.36 -9.56
N GLY A 34 5.47 6.19 -8.98
CA GLY A 34 6.31 5.69 -7.89
C GLY A 34 6.17 4.18 -7.68
N ARG A 35 6.23 3.77 -6.42
CA ARG A 35 6.02 2.40 -5.98
C ARG A 35 5.03 2.40 -4.82
N ILE A 36 4.25 1.33 -4.71
CA ILE A 36 3.32 1.09 -3.61
C ILE A 36 3.71 -0.25 -3.00
N GLU A 37 4.02 -0.24 -1.70
CA GLU A 37 4.27 -1.45 -0.93
C GLU A 37 2.95 -1.91 -0.28
N VAL A 38 2.56 -3.15 -0.54
CA VAL A 38 1.37 -3.77 0.06
C VAL A 38 1.81 -4.59 1.27
N ARG A 39 1.27 -4.26 2.45
CA ARG A 39 1.57 -4.95 3.71
C ARG A 39 0.27 -5.42 4.37
N PRO A 40 0.10 -6.73 4.63
CA PRO A 40 -1.00 -7.22 5.45
C PRO A 40 -0.95 -6.61 6.85
N VAL A 41 -2.10 -6.21 7.37
CA VAL A 41 -2.24 -5.73 8.76
C VAL A 41 -2.77 -6.87 9.62
N VAL A 42 -2.06 -7.15 10.71
CA VAL A 42 -2.52 -8.07 11.76
C VAL A 42 -3.16 -7.25 12.85
N VAL A 43 -4.47 -7.41 13.05
CA VAL A 43 -5.18 -6.85 14.20
C VAL A 43 -5.03 -7.85 15.34
N TRP A 44 -4.49 -7.39 16.46
CA TRP A 44 -4.39 -8.16 17.69
C TRP A 44 -5.55 -7.75 18.58
N ASP A 45 -6.37 -8.72 18.99
CA ASP A 45 -7.39 -8.50 20.01
C ASP A 45 -6.72 -8.52 21.38
N ASN A 46 -6.96 -7.48 22.19
CA ASN A 46 -6.36 -7.29 23.52
C ASN A 46 -7.22 -7.89 24.64
#